data_AF-A0A2U9EUM5-F1
#
_entry.id   AF-A0A2U9EUM5-F1
#
_cell.length_a   1.000
_cell.length_b   1.000
_cell.length_c   1.000
_cell.angle_alpha   90.00
_cell.angle_beta   90.00
_cell.angle_gamma   90.00
#
_symmetry.space_group_name_H-M   'P 1'
#
loop_
_entity.id
_entity.type
_entity.pdbx_description
1 polymer ?
#
loop_
_entity_poly.entity_id
_entity_poly.type
_entity_poly.pdbx_seq_one_letter_code
_entity_poly.pdbx_strand_id
1 'polypeptide(L)'
;AVRPRITVLGVGGAGGNAVNNMIQSCLQGVNFIVANTDAQALDCSLSKKKIQLGINQTKGLGAGSLPKVGRGAAEESIDEIMGEIADSNMLFITAGMLGGTGTGAAPVIAKAAKENKILTVGVVTKPFHFEGAHRMKTADLGLEELQRYVDTLIIIPNQ
;
A
#
# COMPACT_ATOMS: atom_id res chain seq x y z
N ALA A 1 3.81 20.68 -22.68
CA ALA A 1 2.72 19.75 -22.28
C ALA A 1 2.85 19.50 -20.79
N VAL A 2 1.76 19.64 -20.02
CA VAL A 2 1.75 19.26 -18.60
C VAL A 2 1.97 17.75 -18.53
N ARG A 3 3.02 17.30 -17.86
CA ARG A 3 3.25 15.87 -17.64
C ARG A 3 2.42 15.44 -16.43
N PRO A 4 1.61 14.37 -16.52
CA PRO A 4 0.86 13.88 -15.38
C PRO A 4 1.83 13.46 -14.27
N ARG A 5 1.53 13.87 -13.03
CA ARG A 5 2.28 13.47 -11.84
C ARG A 5 1.79 12.09 -11.40
N ILE A 6 2.66 11.10 -11.51
CA ILE A 6 2.38 9.71 -11.14
C ILE A 6 3.09 9.40 -9.83
N THR A 7 2.36 8.81 -8.90
CA THR A 7 2.88 8.37 -7.60
C THR A 7 2.64 6.88 -7.42
N VAL A 8 3.66 6.15 -6.99
CA VAL A 8 3.57 4.74 -6.58
C VAL A 8 3.74 4.68 -5.07
N LEU A 9 2.71 4.17 -4.40
CA LEU A 9 2.67 3.97 -2.97
C LEU A 9 2.75 2.48 -2.64
N GLY A 10 3.89 2.05 -2.09
CA GLY A 10 4.09 0.71 -1.57
C GLY A 10 3.57 0.57 -0.15
N VAL A 11 2.56 -0.27 0.06
CA VAL A 11 1.92 -0.46 1.37
C VAL A 11 2.30 -1.81 1.98
N GLY A 12 2.82 -1.77 3.21
CA GLY A 12 3.32 -2.95 3.91
C GLY A 12 4.62 -3.50 3.31
N GLY A 13 5.07 -4.66 3.82
CA GLY A 13 6.36 -5.24 3.42
C GLY A 13 6.47 -5.57 1.93
N ALA A 14 5.50 -6.30 1.37
CA ALA A 14 5.52 -6.66 -0.05
C ALA A 14 5.43 -5.43 -0.97
N GLY A 15 4.61 -4.43 -0.61
CA GLY A 15 4.53 -3.16 -1.35
C GLY A 15 5.82 -2.37 -1.30
N GLY A 16 6.45 -2.29 -0.12
CA GLY A 16 7.77 -1.67 0.04
C GLY A 16 8.85 -2.37 -0.78
N ASN A 17 8.86 -3.70 -0.81
CA ASN A 17 9.79 -4.48 -1.64
C ASN A 17 9.57 -4.22 -3.14
N ALA A 18 8.31 -4.14 -3.59
CA ALA A 18 8.00 -3.81 -4.98
C ALA A 18 8.52 -2.41 -5.35
N VAL A 19 8.35 -1.42 -4.47
CA VAL A 19 8.91 -0.07 -4.64
C VAL A 19 10.44 -0.09 -4.72
N ASN A 20 11.11 -0.82 -3.83
CA ASN A 20 12.57 -0.95 -3.87
C ASN A 20 13.05 -1.52 -5.22
N ASN A 21 12.38 -2.56 -5.73
CA ASN A 21 12.71 -3.15 -7.03
C ASN A 21 12.53 -2.14 -8.18
N MET A 22 11.47 -1.33 -8.15
CA MET A 22 11.23 -0.28 -9.15
C MET A 22 12.31 0.81 -9.11
N ILE A 23 12.75 1.21 -7.91
CA ILE A 23 13.84 2.18 -7.72
C ILE A 23 15.17 1.61 -8.25
N GLN A 24 15.49 0.37 -7.90
CA GLN A 24 16.71 -0.31 -8.37
C GLN A 24 16.72 -0.52 -9.88
N SER A 25 15.55 -0.71 -10.48
CA SER A 25 15.38 -0.79 -11.94
C SER A 25 15.43 0.59 -12.63
N CYS A 26 15.75 1.65 -11.87
CA CYS A 26 15.87 3.02 -12.34
C CYS A 26 14.61 3.58 -13.04
N LEU A 27 13.42 3.15 -12.62
CA LEU A 27 12.15 3.64 -13.18
C LEU A 27 12.04 5.17 -12.97
N GLN A 28 11.93 5.91 -14.08
CA GLN A 28 11.90 7.38 -14.10
C GLN A 28 10.46 7.92 -14.16
N GLY A 29 10.29 9.17 -13.74
CA GLY A 29 9.03 9.90 -13.91
C GLY A 29 7.94 9.53 -12.91
N VAL A 30 8.30 8.84 -11.82
CA VAL A 30 7.39 8.38 -10.78
C VAL A 30 7.90 8.84 -9.42
N ASN A 31 6.97 9.32 -8.58
CA ASN A 31 7.25 9.56 -7.16
C ASN A 31 7.03 8.27 -6.39
N PHE A 32 8.05 7.79 -5.68
CA PHE A 32 7.94 6.62 -4.82
C PHE A 32 7.67 7.04 -3.38
N ILE A 33 6.70 6.38 -2.77
CA ILE A 33 6.38 6.50 -1.35
C ILE A 33 6.25 5.07 -0.80
N VAL A 34 6.72 4.83 0.42
CA VAL A 34 6.40 3.61 1.16
C VAL A 34 5.65 3.94 2.43
N ALA A 35 4.65 3.14 2.75
CA ALA A 35 3.88 3.25 3.98
C ALA A 35 3.82 1.91 4.69
N ASN A 36 4.27 1.85 5.94
CA ASN A 36 4.30 0.60 6.70
C ASN A 36 4.12 0.85 8.21
N THR A 37 3.55 -0.11 8.93
CA THR A 37 3.47 -0.08 10.40
C THR A 37 4.74 -0.57 11.07
N ASP A 38 5.58 -1.30 10.33
CA ASP A 38 6.87 -1.80 10.79
C ASP A 38 7.98 -0.78 10.47
N ALA A 39 8.57 -0.21 11.52
CA ALA A 39 9.63 0.79 11.40
C ALA A 39 10.92 0.22 10.81
N GLN A 40 11.28 -1.02 11.15
CA GLN A 40 12.49 -1.66 10.63
C GLN A 40 12.37 -1.88 9.12
N ALA A 41 11.19 -2.28 8.65
CA ALA A 41 10.93 -2.41 7.23
C ALA A 41 11.01 -1.06 6.48
N LEU A 42 10.62 0.05 7.12
CA LEU A 42 10.79 1.39 6.54
C LEU A 42 12.25 1.81 6.46
N ASP A 43 13.05 1.50 7.48
CA ASP A 43 14.48 1.82 7.49
C ASP A 43 15.19 1.17 6.30
N CYS A 44 14.84 -0.07 5.96
CA CYS A 44 15.36 -0.79 4.80
C CYS A 44 14.84 -0.29 3.43
N SER A 45 13.87 0.63 3.40
CA SER A 45 13.35 1.16 2.13
C SER A 45 14.33 2.13 1.45
N LEU A 46 14.45 2.00 0.13
CA LEU A 46 15.21 2.89 -0.74
C LEU A 46 14.43 4.15 -1.13
N SER A 47 13.13 4.19 -0.84
CA SER A 47 12.31 5.38 -1.07
C SER A 47 12.76 6.54 -0.18
N LYS A 48 12.83 7.75 -0.75
CA LYS A 48 13.08 8.98 0.00
C LYS A 48 11.89 9.39 0.86
N LYS A 49 10.68 8.99 0.46
CA LYS A 49 9.42 9.28 1.18
C LYS A 49 8.95 8.01 1.87
N LYS A 50 8.86 8.07 3.19
CA LYS A 50 8.54 6.97 4.09
C LYS A 50 7.50 7.46 5.09
N ILE A 51 6.41 6.72 5.24
CA ILE A 51 5.32 7.04 6.16
C ILE A 51 5.19 5.88 7.14
N GLN A 52 5.34 6.17 8.43
CA GLN A 52 5.10 5.18 9.47
C GLN A 52 3.64 5.20 9.89
N LEU A 53 2.95 4.11 9.59
CA LEU A 53 1.53 3.96 9.87
C LEU A 53 1.28 3.62 11.34
N GLY A 54 0.32 4.31 11.95
CA GLY A 54 -0.22 3.96 13.27
C GLY A 54 0.84 3.88 14.37
N ILE A 55 1.65 4.93 14.51
CA ILE A 55 2.73 5.01 15.51
C ILE A 55 2.18 4.74 16.92
N ASN A 56 1.01 5.30 17.24
CA ASN A 56 0.43 5.14 18.58
C ASN A 56 -0.14 3.72 18.81
N GLN A 57 -0.63 3.08 17.75
CA GLN A 57 -1.23 1.73 17.84
C GLN A 57 -0.19 0.62 17.86
N THR A 58 0.83 0.72 17.01
CA THR A 58 1.78 -0.38 16.77
C THR A 58 3.13 -0.16 17.42
N LYS A 59 3.46 1.08 17.81
CA LYS A 59 4.78 1.47 18.31
C LYS A 59 5.91 1.08 17.35
N GLY A 60 5.61 0.99 16.05
CA GLY A 60 6.56 0.59 15.01
C GLY A 60 6.85 -0.90 14.91
N LEU A 61 6.12 -1.76 15.62
CA LEU A 61 6.34 -3.22 15.64
C LEU A 61 5.59 -3.97 14.53
N GLY A 62 4.86 -3.26 13.67
CA GLY A 62 4.05 -3.87 12.62
C GLY A 62 2.64 -4.26 13.06
N ALA A 63 1.83 -4.70 12.10
CA ALA A 63 0.42 -5.03 12.30
C ALA A 63 0.15 -6.49 12.73
N GLY A 64 1.20 -7.31 12.94
CA GLY A 64 1.05 -8.69 13.44
C GLY A 64 0.16 -9.60 12.59
N SER A 65 0.12 -9.42 11.27
CA SER A 65 -0.80 -10.12 10.35
C SER A 65 -2.29 -9.86 10.57
N LEU A 66 -2.66 -8.80 11.32
CA LEU A 66 -4.05 -8.43 11.59
C LEU A 66 -4.48 -7.26 10.69
N PRO A 67 -5.38 -7.48 9.70
CA PRO A 67 -5.84 -6.41 8.80
C PRO A 67 -6.52 -5.26 9.54
N LYS A 68 -7.23 -5.54 10.64
CA LYS A 68 -7.86 -4.50 11.46
C LYS A 68 -6.84 -3.51 12.04
N VAL A 69 -5.66 -3.99 12.43
CA VAL A 69 -4.58 -3.14 12.93
C VAL A 69 -4.00 -2.30 11.78
N GLY A 70 -3.77 -2.91 10.61
CA GLY A 70 -3.32 -2.19 9.42
C GLY A 70 -4.29 -1.09 8.98
N ARG A 71 -5.60 -1.37 9.05
CA ARG A 71 -6.66 -0.42 8.78
C ARG A 71 -6.64 0.76 9.75
N GLY A 72 -6.70 0.49 11.06
CA GLY A 72 -6.66 1.54 12.08
C GLY A 72 -5.40 2.39 12.00
N ALA A 73 -4.26 1.77 11.69
CA ALA A 73 -3.00 2.48 11.49
C ALA A 73 -3.00 3.41 10.27
N ALA A 74 -3.67 3.01 9.18
CA ALA A 74 -3.83 3.87 8.01
C ALA A 74 -4.82 5.01 8.24
N GLU A 75 -5.91 4.76 8.97
CA GLU A 75 -6.87 5.78 9.38
C GLU A 75 -6.20 6.84 10.29
N GLU A 76 -5.31 6.42 11.21
CA GLU A 76 -4.52 7.34 12.05
C GLU A 76 -3.58 8.24 11.24
N SER A 77 -2.95 7.69 10.20
CA SER A 77 -1.94 8.39 9.39
C SER A 77 -2.49 8.98 8.09
N ILE A 78 -3.82 9.06 7.93
CA ILE A 78 -4.43 9.37 6.63
C ILE A 78 -4.08 10.78 6.14
N ASP A 79 -4.02 11.76 7.04
CA ASP A 79 -3.70 13.15 6.69
C ASP A 79 -2.27 13.28 6.15
N GLU A 80 -1.32 12.55 6.74
CA GLU A 80 0.07 12.50 6.27
C GLU A 80 0.17 11.87 4.88
N ILE A 81 -0.53 10.75 4.66
CA ILE A 81 -0.59 10.08 3.36
C ILE A 81 -1.17 11.03 2.31
N MET A 82 -2.29 11.67 2.62
CA MET A 82 -2.94 12.62 1.71
C MET A 82 -2.04 13.81 1.38
N GLY A 83 -1.30 14.34 2.36
CA GLY A 83 -0.34 15.42 2.13
C GLY A 83 0.75 15.06 1.11
N GLU A 84 1.19 13.80 1.08
CA GLU A 84 2.20 13.33 0.12
C GLU A 84 1.63 12.99 -1.26
N ILE A 85 0.34 12.63 -1.36
CA ILE A 85 -0.28 12.23 -2.63
C ILE A 85 -1.17 13.31 -3.28
N ALA A 86 -1.50 14.41 -2.60
CA ALA A 86 -2.49 15.41 -3.03
C ALA A 86 -2.26 15.96 -4.45
N ASP A 87 -1.00 16.17 -4.84
CA ASP A 87 -0.63 16.69 -6.17
C ASP A 87 -0.62 15.61 -7.28
N SER A 88 -0.91 14.35 -6.94
CA SER A 88 -0.83 13.24 -7.90
C SER A 88 -2.04 13.25 -8.81
N ASN A 89 -1.82 13.14 -10.12
CA ASN A 89 -2.90 12.89 -11.06
C ASN A 89 -3.30 11.41 -11.06
N MET A 90 -2.32 10.53 -10.81
CA MET A 90 -2.52 9.08 -10.77
C MET A 90 -1.75 8.47 -9.62
N LEU A 91 -2.43 7.62 -8.85
CA LEU A 91 -1.87 6.87 -7.73
C LEU A 91 -1.90 5.37 -8.04
N PHE A 92 -0.74 4.74 -7.99
CA PHE A 92 -0.61 3.29 -7.99
C PHE A 92 -0.41 2.82 -6.56
N ILE A 93 -1.34 2.04 -6.03
CA ILE A 93 -1.22 1.39 -4.72
C ILE A 93 -0.72 -0.03 -4.95
N THR A 94 0.48 -0.33 -4.47
CA THR A 94 1.02 -1.69 -4.55
C THR A 94 1.16 -2.32 -3.17
N ALA A 95 0.64 -3.53 -3.01
CA ALA A 95 0.64 -4.24 -1.73
C ALA A 95 0.49 -5.76 -1.93
N GLY A 96 0.96 -6.53 -0.95
CA GLY A 96 0.65 -7.96 -0.84
C GLY A 96 -0.57 -8.18 0.04
N MET A 97 -1.58 -8.87 -0.49
CA MET A 97 -2.85 -9.15 0.19
C MET A 97 -2.74 -10.38 1.09
N LEU A 98 -1.70 -10.46 1.91
CA LEU A 98 -1.43 -11.65 2.73
C LEU A 98 -1.27 -11.34 4.22
N GLY A 99 -0.87 -10.11 4.55
CA GLY A 99 -0.52 -9.68 5.90
C GLY A 99 -1.54 -8.72 6.52
N GLY A 100 -1.14 -8.06 7.60
CA GLY A 100 -1.99 -7.07 8.29
C GLY A 100 -1.96 -5.72 7.62
N THR A 101 -0.76 -5.18 7.38
CA THR A 101 -0.59 -3.81 6.89
C THR A 101 -1.13 -3.63 5.49
N GLY A 102 -0.64 -4.38 4.50
CA GLY A 102 -1.06 -4.25 3.11
C GLY A 102 -2.57 -4.43 2.94
N THR A 103 -3.10 -5.55 3.44
CA THR A 103 -4.53 -5.91 3.35
C THR A 103 -5.44 -4.90 4.04
N GLY A 104 -5.02 -4.36 5.20
CA GLY A 104 -5.85 -3.43 5.97
C GLY A 104 -5.74 -1.98 5.53
N ALA A 105 -4.54 -1.52 5.19
CA ALA A 105 -4.26 -0.12 4.90
C ALA A 105 -4.56 0.26 3.45
N ALA A 106 -4.29 -0.64 2.49
CA ALA A 106 -4.45 -0.31 1.07
C ALA A 106 -5.88 0.14 0.70
N PRO A 107 -6.97 -0.51 1.19
CA PRO A 107 -8.33 -0.04 0.90
C PRO A 107 -8.66 1.34 1.50
N VAL A 108 -8.14 1.64 2.70
CA VAL A 108 -8.34 2.95 3.35
C VAL A 108 -7.71 4.05 2.51
N ILE A 109 -6.48 3.84 2.05
CA ILE A 109 -5.75 4.80 1.24
C ILE A 109 -6.41 4.97 -0.13
N ALA A 110 -6.85 3.87 -0.76
CA ALA A 110 -7.56 3.91 -2.03
C ALA A 110 -8.85 4.73 -1.92
N LYS A 111 -9.60 4.55 -0.84
CA LYS A 111 -10.84 5.31 -0.58
C LYS A 111 -10.55 6.81 -0.52
N ALA A 112 -9.57 7.22 0.29
CA ALA A 112 -9.22 8.62 0.46
C ALA A 112 -8.70 9.24 -0.86
N ALA A 113 -7.87 8.52 -1.61
CA ALA A 113 -7.39 8.96 -2.92
C ALA A 113 -8.53 9.18 -3.93
N LYS A 114 -9.49 8.25 -3.99
CA LYS A 114 -10.67 8.34 -4.86
C LYS A 114 -11.59 9.49 -4.47
N GLU A 115 -11.82 9.71 -3.18
CA GLU A 115 -12.60 10.85 -2.67
C GLU A 115 -11.95 12.20 -3.05
N ASN A 116 -10.63 12.22 -3.18
CA ASN A 116 -9.85 13.37 -3.66
C ASN A 116 -9.65 13.41 -5.18
N LYS A 117 -10.40 12.60 -5.94
CA LYS A 117 -10.41 12.56 -7.42
C LYS A 117 -9.04 12.23 -8.05
N ILE A 118 -8.21 11.47 -7.35
CA ILE A 118 -6.97 10.93 -7.89
C ILE A 118 -7.30 9.62 -8.62
N LEU A 119 -6.86 9.48 -9.88
CA LEU A 119 -7.04 8.23 -10.63
C LEU A 119 -6.26 7.11 -9.92
N THR A 120 -6.97 6.14 -9.36
CA THR A 120 -6.40 5.19 -8.40
C THR A 120 -6.37 3.78 -9.00
N VAL A 121 -5.18 3.21 -9.10
CA VAL A 121 -4.95 1.85 -9.60
C VAL A 121 -4.35 0.99 -8.50
N GLY A 122 -5.00 -0.13 -8.17
CA GLY A 122 -4.45 -1.14 -7.27
C GLY A 122 -3.64 -2.18 -8.05
N VAL A 123 -2.40 -2.46 -7.65
CA VAL A 123 -1.55 -3.52 -8.23
C VAL A 123 -1.07 -4.43 -7.11
N VAL A 124 -1.70 -5.58 -6.96
CA VAL A 124 -1.65 -6.35 -5.71
C VAL A 124 -1.39 -7.82 -5.94
N THR A 125 -0.66 -8.45 -5.02
CA THR A 125 -0.34 -9.88 -5.09
C THR A 125 -1.22 -10.71 -4.16
N LYS A 126 -1.63 -11.89 -4.63
CA LYS A 126 -2.26 -12.93 -3.79
C LYS A 126 -1.20 -13.87 -3.21
N PRO A 127 -1.40 -14.38 -1.98
CA PRO A 127 -0.46 -15.34 -1.38
C PRO A 127 -0.34 -16.63 -2.21
N PHE A 128 0.78 -17.33 -2.07
CA PHE A 128 0.92 -18.68 -2.61
C PHE A 128 -0.04 -19.65 -1.91
N HIS A 129 -0.46 -20.72 -2.61
CA HIS A 129 -1.32 -21.76 -2.01
C HIS A 129 -0.70 -22.39 -0.74
N PHE A 130 0.63 -22.56 -0.70
CA PHE A 130 1.33 -23.15 0.44
C PHE A 130 1.37 -22.23 1.68
N GLU A 131 1.03 -20.94 1.55
CA GLU A 131 1.00 -20.01 2.69
C GLU A 131 -0.26 -20.18 3.56
N GLY A 132 -1.17 -21.07 3.17
CA GLY A 132 -2.31 -21.52 3.96
C GLY A 132 -3.62 -20.83 3.62
N ALA A 133 -4.71 -21.59 3.77
CA ALA A 133 -6.07 -21.15 3.41
C ALA A 133 -6.53 -19.89 4.17
N HIS A 134 -6.06 -19.69 5.41
CA HIS A 134 -6.41 -18.50 6.19
C HIS A 134 -5.89 -17.21 5.54
N ARG A 135 -4.65 -17.21 5.03
CA ARG A 135 -4.10 -16.04 4.33
C ARG A 135 -4.83 -15.77 3.03
N MET A 136 -5.19 -16.81 2.27
CA MET A 136 -5.99 -16.66 1.05
C MET A 136 -7.35 -16.02 1.35
N LYS A 137 -8.05 -16.48 2.38
CA LYS A 137 -9.33 -15.88 2.80
C LYS A 137 -9.17 -14.41 3.20
N THR A 138 -8.13 -14.08 3.95
CA THR A 138 -7.81 -12.69 4.29
C THR A 138 -7.51 -11.86 3.04
N ALA A 139 -6.81 -12.43 2.06
CA ALA A 139 -6.52 -11.81 0.78
C ALA A 139 -7.79 -11.43 0.04
N ASP A 140 -8.71 -12.40 -0.11
CA ASP A 140 -9.96 -12.23 -0.85
C ASP A 140 -10.82 -11.15 -0.22
N LEU A 141 -10.95 -11.12 1.11
CA LEU A 141 -11.67 -10.06 1.81
C LEU A 141 -11.03 -8.67 1.62
N GLY A 142 -9.70 -8.58 1.66
CA GLY A 142 -9.00 -7.32 1.41
C GLY A 142 -9.17 -6.82 -0.02
N LEU A 143 -9.18 -7.74 -0.99
CA LEU A 143 -9.40 -7.45 -2.40
C LEU A 143 -10.83 -6.98 -2.68
N GLU A 144 -11.83 -7.66 -2.11
CA GLU A 144 -13.23 -7.26 -2.21
C GLU A 144 -13.44 -5.83 -1.71
N GLU A 145 -12.76 -5.45 -0.62
CA GLU A 145 -12.83 -4.08 -0.10
C GLU A 145 -12.06 -3.11 -0.99
N LEU A 146 -10.82 -3.43 -1.38
CA LEU A 146 -10.01 -2.57 -2.24
C LEU A 146 -10.69 -2.27 -3.59
N GLN A 147 -11.34 -3.27 -4.19
CA GLN A 147 -12.02 -3.17 -5.48
C GLN A 147 -13.12 -2.10 -5.48
N ARG A 148 -13.73 -1.79 -4.32
CA ARG A 148 -14.75 -0.74 -4.19
C ARG A 148 -14.16 0.65 -4.40
N TYR A 149 -12.87 0.82 -4.09
CA TYR A 149 -12.22 2.12 -3.95
C TYR A 149 -11.17 2.43 -5.00
N VAL A 150 -10.79 1.46 -5.83
CA VAL A 150 -9.92 1.72 -6.99
C VAL A 150 -10.75 1.92 -8.26
N ASP A 151 -10.16 2.60 -9.25
CA ASP A 151 -10.73 2.70 -10.60
C ASP A 151 -10.33 1.48 -11.45
N THR A 152 -9.18 0.88 -11.16
CA THR A 152 -8.71 -0.34 -11.79
C THR A 152 -7.97 -1.19 -10.76
N LEU A 153 -8.23 -2.50 -10.76
CA LEU A 153 -7.55 -3.45 -9.89
C LEU A 153 -6.83 -4.50 -10.75
N ILE A 154 -5.50 -4.56 -10.62
CA ILE A 154 -4.63 -5.56 -11.23
C ILE A 154 -4.23 -6.54 -10.14
N ILE A 155 -4.64 -7.79 -10.29
CA ILE A 155 -4.36 -8.86 -9.33
C ILE A 155 -3.33 -9.79 -9.95
N ILE A 156 -2.21 -9.97 -9.25
CA ILE A 156 -1.13 -10.87 -9.65
C ILE A 156 -1.18 -12.10 -8.72
N PRO A 157 -1.59 -13.27 -9.19
CA PRO A 157 -1.46 -14.49 -8.40
C PRO A 157 0.04 -14.85 -8.29
N ASN A 158 0.54 -15.12 -7.08
CA ASN A 158 1.94 -15.53 -6.90
C ASN A 158 2.25 -16.95 -7.42
N GLN A 159 1.26 -17.67 -7.94
CA GLN A 159 1.38 -19.07 -8.35
C GLN A 159 2.31 -19.28 -9.54
#